data_AF-A0A066X6D1-F1
#
_entry.id   AF-A0A066X6D1-F1
#
_cell.length_a   1.000
_cell.length_b   1.000
_cell.length_c   1.000
_cell.angle_alpha   90.00
_cell.angle_beta   90.00
_cell.angle_gamma   90.00
#
_symmetry.space_group_name_H-M   'P 1'
#
loop_
_entity.id
_entity.type
_entity.pdbx_description
1 polymer ?
#
loop_
_entity_poly.entity_id
_entity_poly.type
_entity_poly.pdbx_seq_one_letter_code
_entity_poly.pdbx_strand_id
1 'polypeptide(L)'
;MLPATGKGRIPQALATGVVKLTAHDFFKENPVKGADVYWLRPVIVDWDNDDLARISRHIKNAMAPGKSRLLIGEYIMHPTWGDALLSNAPPPLLKNYGEF
;
A
#
# COMPACT_ATOMS: atom_id res chain seq x y z
N MET A 1 3.70 18.23 3.54
CA MET A 1 4.40 18.07 2.25
C MET A 1 5.82 17.59 2.54
N LEU A 2 6.10 16.28 2.38
CA LEU A 2 7.45 15.75 2.54
C LEU A 2 8.22 15.96 1.23
N PRO A 3 9.51 16.34 1.27
CA PRO A 3 10.25 16.65 0.06
C PRO A 3 10.56 15.38 -0.72
N ALA A 4 10.23 15.39 -2.01
CA ALA A 4 10.73 14.43 -2.99
C ALA A 4 12.26 14.57 -3.10
N THR A 5 13.01 13.73 -2.40
CA THR A 5 14.46 13.60 -2.59
C THR A 5 14.81 12.12 -2.70
N GLY A 6 15.07 11.68 -3.93
CA GLY A 6 15.46 10.31 -4.32
C GLY A 6 16.87 9.90 -3.87
N LYS A 7 17.29 10.27 -2.66
CA LYS A 7 18.46 9.69 -1.99
C LYS A 7 17.94 8.81 -0.85
N GLY A 8 17.86 7.51 -1.13
CA GLY A 8 17.21 6.52 -0.28
C GLY A 8 17.72 6.53 1.16
N ARG A 9 16.79 6.43 2.11
CA ARG A 9 17.02 6.41 3.56
C ARG A 9 17.85 5.20 4.06
N ILE A 10 18.34 4.31 3.19
CA ILE A 10 19.09 3.09 3.55
C ILE A 10 20.16 2.73 2.48
N PRO A 11 21.30 3.43 2.41
CA PRO A 11 22.32 3.21 1.37
C PRO A 11 22.93 1.80 1.38
N GLN A 12 23.08 1.21 2.57
CA GLN A 12 23.68 -0.12 2.72
C GLN A 12 22.86 -1.20 2.03
N ALA A 13 21.52 -1.14 2.12
CA ALA A 13 20.64 -2.14 1.51
C ALA A 13 20.68 -2.12 -0.03
N LEU A 14 20.93 -0.94 -0.60
CA LEU A 14 21.17 -0.78 -2.04
C LEU A 14 22.54 -1.35 -2.42
N ALA A 15 23.58 -1.04 -1.63
CA ALA A 15 24.94 -1.49 -1.90
C ALA A 15 25.09 -3.02 -1.79
N THR A 16 24.39 -3.66 -0.85
CA THR A 16 24.39 -5.13 -0.68
C THR A 16 23.46 -5.85 -1.64
N GLY A 17 22.63 -5.13 -2.41
CA GLY A 17 21.65 -5.72 -3.33
C GLY A 17 20.41 -6.30 -2.66
N VAL A 18 20.25 -6.16 -1.33
CA VAL A 18 19.03 -6.54 -0.60
C VAL A 18 17.83 -5.75 -1.12
N VAL A 19 18.05 -4.50 -1.57
CA VAL A 19 17.04 -3.68 -2.26
C VAL A 19 17.53 -3.38 -3.66
N LYS A 20 16.66 -3.62 -4.65
CA LYS A 20 16.85 -3.20 -6.03
C LYS A 20 15.73 -2.26 -6.44
N LEU A 21 16.09 -1.04 -6.85
CA LEU A 21 15.14 -0.11 -7.44
C LEU A 21 14.82 -0.56 -8.87
N THR A 22 13.54 -0.70 -9.18
CA THR A 22 13.07 -1.13 -10.50
C THR A 22 12.03 -0.12 -10.99
N ALA A 23 12.30 0.51 -12.13
CA ALA A 23 11.31 1.33 -12.80
C ALA A 23 10.18 0.42 -13.29
N HIS A 24 8.94 0.72 -12.91
CA HIS A 24 7.80 -0.12 -13.25
C HIS A 24 6.52 0.72 -13.28
N ASP A 25 5.76 0.56 -14.37
CA ASP A 25 4.39 1.02 -14.49
C ASP A 25 3.47 -0.11 -14.00
N PHE A 26 2.83 0.09 -12.84
CA PHE A 26 1.95 -0.90 -12.21
C PHE A 26 0.60 -1.09 -12.93
N PHE A 27 0.31 -0.29 -13.95
CA PHE A 27 -0.79 -0.54 -14.90
C PHE A 27 -0.40 -1.52 -16.02
N LYS A 28 0.82 -2.04 -15.99
CA LYS A 28 1.33 -3.11 -16.85
C LYS A 28 1.59 -4.36 -16.03
N GLU A 29 1.94 -5.43 -16.74
CA GLU A 29 2.30 -6.70 -16.11
C GLU A 29 3.47 -6.56 -15.14
N ASN A 30 3.31 -7.09 -13.93
CA ASN A 30 4.37 -7.04 -12.92
C ASN A 30 5.58 -7.90 -13.35
N PRO A 31 6.81 -7.34 -13.41
CA PRO A 31 8.00 -8.01 -13.92
C PRO A 31 8.54 -9.08 -12.97
N VAL A 32 8.19 -9.02 -11.68
CA VAL A 32 8.60 -10.01 -10.70
C VAL A 32 7.48 -11.04 -10.58
N LYS A 33 7.78 -12.30 -10.91
CA LYS A 33 6.85 -13.43 -10.86
C LYS A 33 7.13 -14.31 -9.64
N GLY A 34 6.08 -14.83 -9.02
CA GLY A 34 6.17 -15.79 -7.93
C GLY A 34 6.80 -15.25 -6.64
N ALA A 35 6.84 -13.94 -6.43
CA ALA A 35 7.34 -13.35 -5.19
C ALA A 35 6.52 -13.86 -3.99
N ASP A 36 7.17 -14.07 -2.84
CA ASP A 36 6.49 -14.44 -1.60
C ASP A 36 5.46 -13.38 -1.18
N VAL A 37 5.83 -12.11 -1.34
CA VAL A 37 5.00 -10.96 -0.98
C VAL A 37 5.02 -9.91 -2.09
N TYR A 38 3.84 -9.43 -2.45
CA TYR A 38 3.63 -8.18 -3.18
C TYR A 38 3.10 -7.16 -2.17
N TRP A 39 3.77 -6.03 -2.01
CA TRP A 39 3.43 -5.04 -1.00
C TRP A 39 3.09 -3.69 -1.64
N LEU A 40 1.88 -3.19 -1.37
CA LEU A 40 1.42 -1.85 -1.75
C LEU A 40 1.34 -0.97 -0.52
N ARG A 41 1.96 0.21 -0.57
CA ARG A 41 1.97 1.20 0.53
C ARG A 41 2.43 2.58 0.06
N PRO A 42 1.70 3.65 0.40
CA PRO A 42 0.25 3.83 0.26
C PRO A 42 -0.08 4.09 -1.22
N VAL A 43 -0.70 3.11 -1.87
CA VAL A 43 -0.98 3.17 -3.32
C VAL A 43 -2.49 3.21 -3.56
N ILE A 44 -3.29 2.52 -2.74
CA ILE A 44 -4.68 2.25 -3.13
C ILE A 44 -5.55 3.51 -3.09
N VAL A 45 -5.24 4.45 -2.20
CA VAL A 45 -6.04 5.65 -1.98
C VAL A 45 -5.92 6.68 -3.10
N ASP A 46 -4.94 6.52 -4.00
CA ASP A 46 -4.69 7.42 -5.12
C ASP A 46 -5.53 7.11 -6.36
N TRP A 47 -6.20 5.94 -6.40
CA TRP A 47 -6.82 5.41 -7.62
C TRP A 47 -8.28 5.01 -7.42
N ASP A 48 -9.05 5.07 -8.52
CA ASP A 48 -10.44 4.62 -8.54
C ASP A 48 -10.56 3.09 -8.60
N ASN A 49 -11.80 2.60 -8.53
CA ASN A 49 -12.09 1.17 -8.51
C ASN A 49 -11.60 0.43 -9.76
N ASP A 50 -11.68 1.04 -10.95
CA ASP A 50 -11.33 0.40 -12.21
C ASP A 50 -9.80 0.28 -12.34
N ASP A 51 -9.09 1.33 -11.94
CA ASP A 51 -7.64 1.35 -11.88
C ASP A 51 -7.11 0.37 -10.82
N LEU A 52 -7.71 0.33 -9.62
CA LEU A 52 -7.36 -0.64 -8.59
C LEU A 52 -7.63 -2.08 -9.03
N ALA A 53 -8.74 -2.34 -9.74
CA ALA A 53 -9.02 -3.64 -10.30
C ALA A 53 -7.96 -4.04 -11.34
N ARG A 54 -7.50 -3.10 -12.16
CA ARG A 54 -6.42 -3.32 -13.14
C ARG A 54 -5.09 -3.64 -12.47
N ILE A 55 -4.66 -2.84 -11.49
CA ILE A 55 -3.43 -3.07 -10.71
C ILE A 55 -3.48 -4.44 -10.03
N SER A 56 -4.59 -4.74 -9.36
CA SER A 56 -4.78 -6.00 -8.62
C SER A 56 -4.76 -7.22 -9.55
N ARG A 57 -5.29 -7.10 -10.77
CA ARG A 57 -5.19 -8.17 -11.80
C ARG A 57 -3.74 -8.44 -12.21
N HIS A 58 -2.95 -7.39 -12.44
CA HIS A 58 -1.54 -7.56 -12.80
C HIS A 58 -0.71 -8.20 -11.68
N ILE A 59 -0.97 -7.83 -10.42
CA ILE A 59 -0.35 -8.47 -9.26
C ILE A 59 -0.78 -9.94 -9.17
N LYS A 60 -2.09 -10.22 -9.22
CA LYS A 60 -2.63 -11.59 -9.17
C LYS A 60 -2.00 -12.48 -10.24
N ASN A 61 -1.85 -11.99 -11.47
CA ASN A 61 -1.24 -12.75 -12.57
C ASN A 61 0.25 -13.03 -12.35
N ALA A 62 0.93 -12.24 -11.52
CA ALA A 62 2.31 -12.48 -11.16
C ALA A 62 2.47 -13.40 -9.94
N MET A 63 1.42 -13.58 -9.14
CA MET A 63 1.47 -14.40 -7.92
C MET A 63 1.59 -15.90 -8.24
N ALA A 64 2.34 -16.62 -7.38
CA ALA A 64 2.33 -18.07 -7.33
C ALA A 64 1.18 -18.56 -6.42
N PRO A 65 0.22 -19.36 -6.93
CA PRO A 65 -0.90 -19.88 -6.14
C PRO A 65 -0.45 -20.63 -4.88
N GLY A 66 -1.15 -20.45 -3.77
CA GLY A 66 -0.83 -21.06 -2.47
C GLY A 66 0.34 -20.42 -1.72
N LYS A 67 1.31 -19.83 -2.44
CA LYS A 67 2.53 -19.24 -1.87
C LYS A 67 2.45 -17.73 -1.69
N SER A 68 2.25 -16.99 -2.78
CA SER A 68 2.31 -15.53 -2.77
C SER A 68 1.22 -14.92 -1.89
N ARG A 69 1.49 -13.75 -1.31
CA ARG A 69 0.52 -12.91 -0.59
C ARG A 69 0.59 -11.47 -1.10
N LEU A 70 -0.56 -10.82 -1.16
CA LEU A 70 -0.65 -9.36 -1.35
C LEU A 70 -0.85 -8.72 0.01
N LEU A 71 0.07 -7.84 0.40
CA LEU A 71 -0.04 -7.01 1.60
C LEU A 71 -0.37 -5.58 1.18
N ILE A 72 -1.37 -5.00 1.85
CA ILE A 72 -1.81 -3.64 1.65
C ILE A 72 -1.57 -2.89 2.96
N GLY A 73 -0.68 -1.91 2.91
CA GLY A 73 -0.35 -1.06 4.05
C GLY A 73 -0.85 0.36 3.80
N GLU A 74 -2.00 0.70 4.37
CA GLU A 74 -2.70 1.95 4.10
C GLU A 74 -3.08 2.67 5.39
N TYR A 75 -3.41 3.95 5.23
CA TYR A 75 -4.04 4.71 6.30
C TYR A 75 -5.53 4.34 6.36
N ILE A 76 -5.94 3.74 7.47
CA ILE A 76 -7.35 3.45 7.73
C ILE A 76 -7.94 4.63 8.50
N MET A 77 -8.93 5.29 7.90
CA MET A 77 -9.66 6.37 8.56
C MET A 77 -10.60 5.80 9.61
N HIS A 78 -10.65 6.44 10.79
CA HIS A 78 -11.69 6.17 11.77
C HIS A 78 -13.02 6.72 11.21
N PRO A 79 -14.04 5.88 10.97
CA PRO A 79 -15.31 6.37 10.46
C PRO A 79 -16.05 7.22 11.50
N THR A 80 -16.83 8.21 11.06
CA THR A 80 -17.63 9.09 11.94
C THR A 80 -18.62 8.32 12.82
N TRP A 81 -18.96 7.09 12.45
CA TRP A 81 -19.90 6.21 13.15
C TRP A 81 -19.20 5.22 14.10
N GLY A 82 -17.86 5.25 14.15
CA GLY A 82 -17.02 4.39 14.98
C GLY A 82 -16.66 3.06 14.35
N ASP A 83 -15.65 2.41 14.92
CA ASP A 83 -15.20 1.07 14.52
C ASP A 83 -14.99 0.22 15.80
N ALA A 84 -15.13 -1.10 15.69
CA ALA A 84 -14.95 -1.99 16.84
C ALA A 84 -13.49 -2.07 17.32
N LEU A 85 -12.53 -1.73 16.46
CA LEU A 85 -11.10 -1.80 16.71
C LEU A 85 -10.49 -0.45 17.10
N LEU A 86 -11.26 0.64 17.08
CA LEU A 86 -10.78 2.00 17.34
C LEU A 86 -11.50 2.64 18.53
N SER A 87 -10.77 3.41 19.33
CA SER A 87 -11.34 4.10 20.50
C SER A 87 -12.09 5.36 20.08
N ASN A 88 -13.41 5.38 20.32
CA ASN A 88 -14.26 6.51 19.99
C ASN A 88 -13.97 7.74 20.86
N ALA A 89 -14.06 8.92 20.26
CA ALA A 89 -14.06 10.18 20.99
C ALA A 89 -15.27 10.29 21.96
N PRO A 90 -15.15 10.99 23.09
CA PRO A 90 -16.25 11.20 24.02
C PRO A 90 -17.29 12.19 23.45
N PRO A 91 -18.57 12.12 23.88
CA PRO A 91 -19.56 13.12 23.54
C PRO A 91 -19.13 14.54 23.96
N PRO A 92 -19.45 15.60 23.20
CA PRO A 92 -20.31 15.62 22.01
C PRO A 92 -19.57 15.42 20.68
N LEU A 93 -18.30 15.00 20.69
CA LEU A 93 -17.50 14.87 19.47
C LEU A 93 -18.00 13.73 18.57
N LEU A 94 -17.78 13.88 17.26
CA LEU A 94 -17.88 12.74 16.34
C LEU A 94 -16.86 11.68 16.75
N LYS A 95 -17.21 10.40 16.58
CA LYS A 95 -16.41 9.28 17.10
C LYS A 95 -14.99 9.24 16.55
N ASN A 96 -14.75 9.83 15.39
CA ASN A 96 -13.45 9.99 14.75
C ASN A 96 -12.74 11.31 15.10
N TYR A 97 -13.07 11.96 16.23
CA TYR A 97 -12.52 13.24 16.67
C TYR A 97 -12.78 14.42 15.71
N GLY A 98 -13.62 14.25 14.69
CA GLY A 98 -13.81 15.25 13.64
C GLY A 98 -12.61 15.34 12.67
N GLU A 99 -11.78 14.30 12.59
CA GLU A 99 -10.72 14.20 11.60
C GLU A 99 -11.31 13.97 10.19
N PHE A 100 -10.72 14.61 9.19
CA PHE A 100 -11.06 14.52 7.76
C PHE A 100 -9.81 14.23 6.94
#